data_AF-A0A4U0VVI2-F1
#
_entry.id   AF-A0A4U0VVI2-F1
#
_cell.length_a   1.000
_cell.length_b   1.000
_cell.length_c   1.000
_cell.angle_alpha   90.00
_cell.angle_beta   90.00
_cell.angle_gamma   90.00
#
_symmetry.space_group_name_H-M   'P 1'
#
loop_
_entity.id
_entity.type
_entity.pdbx_description
1 polymer ?
#
loop_
_entity_poly.entity_id
_entity_poly.type
_entity_poly.pdbx_seq_one_letter_code
_entity_poly.pdbx_strand_id
1 'polypeptide(L)'
;MPTANNWNDHLPLKIVNVLTFVFLFSTNIYSAFKPYGFGRDTYFTPASYVFYTWTLIDILLLGYVIYQFFDDSAEAVHGIGWRFAIIGILNAIFVHVFVTGHYIVAFIFAGLVAASVSTAYYSLAAHHHSRSLGDTLFIHLPFSLWHAWSIVLVLISGFALFTHGHHKSHPSVLSRVFVLAAEAFLTLTAIGYAFRSREGDVAGAVVLTWVLYGIFDHQRDDVIRYGALAGFILALLAVVKSLYFTFVARDGGVSLGNDDERRPLVA
;
A
#
# COMPACT_ATOMS: atom_id res chain seq x y z
N MET A 1 -32.65 18.30 12.51
CA MET A 1 -31.84 19.51 12.76
C MET A 1 -30.92 19.68 11.56
N PRO A 2 -30.77 20.88 10.97
CA PRO A 2 -29.77 21.06 9.92
C PRO A 2 -28.41 20.82 10.55
N THR A 3 -27.66 19.85 10.04
CA THR A 3 -26.25 19.67 10.40
C THR A 3 -25.53 20.96 10.05
N ALA A 4 -24.86 21.57 11.03
CA ALA A 4 -23.99 22.70 10.75
C ALA A 4 -22.94 22.23 9.75
N ASN A 5 -22.83 22.91 8.61
CA ASN A 5 -21.88 22.58 7.55
C ASN A 5 -20.49 22.97 8.05
N ASN A 6 -19.64 21.98 8.31
CA ASN A 6 -18.34 22.13 8.97
C ASN A 6 -17.19 22.14 7.95
N TRP A 7 -17.47 22.53 6.71
CA TRP A 7 -16.49 22.48 5.62
C TRP A 7 -15.23 23.32 5.88
N ASN A 8 -15.32 24.45 6.61
CA ASN A 8 -14.18 25.31 6.93
C ASN A 8 -13.35 24.83 8.12
N ASP A 9 -13.80 23.80 8.85
CA ASP A 9 -13.07 23.36 10.04
C ASP A 9 -11.68 22.87 9.63
N HIS A 10 -10.67 23.35 10.34
CA HIS A 10 -9.26 23.05 10.07
C HIS A 10 -8.83 23.32 8.62
N LEU A 11 -9.38 24.38 8.02
CA LEU A 11 -9.03 24.83 6.66
C LEU A 11 -7.52 24.83 6.37
N PRO A 12 -6.61 25.24 7.28
CA PRO A 12 -5.17 25.16 7.02
C PRO A 12 -4.68 23.74 6.71
N LEU A 13 -5.14 22.74 7.46
CA LEU A 13 -4.77 21.34 7.22
C LEU A 13 -5.33 20.85 5.88
N LYS A 14 -6.60 21.17 5.57
CA LYS A 14 -7.22 20.78 4.29
C LYS A 14 -6.46 21.37 3.10
N ILE A 15 -6.07 22.64 3.18
CA ILE A 15 -5.24 23.31 2.16
C ILE A 15 -3.89 22.61 2.04
N VAL A 16 -3.21 22.31 3.15
CA VAL A 16 -1.94 21.60 3.10
C VAL A 16 -2.11 20.22 2.44
N ASN A 17 -3.17 19.47 2.75
CA ASN A 17 -3.45 18.20 2.10
C ASN A 17 -3.60 18.37 0.58
N VAL A 18 -4.33 19.40 0.11
CA VAL A 18 -4.42 19.70 -1.33
C VAL A 18 -3.04 19.95 -1.93
N LEU A 19 -2.22 20.81 -1.30
CA LEU A 19 -0.88 21.13 -1.78
C LEU A 19 0.05 19.90 -1.79
N THR A 20 0.00 19.08 -0.73
CA THR A 20 0.74 17.82 -0.64
C THR A 20 0.33 16.88 -1.76
N PHE A 21 -0.96 16.72 -2.02
CA PHE A 21 -1.43 15.86 -3.11
C PHE A 21 -0.94 16.36 -4.47
N VAL A 22 -1.07 17.66 -4.76
CA VAL A 22 -0.59 18.24 -6.02
C VAL A 22 0.91 17.99 -6.20
N PHE A 23 1.70 18.17 -5.13
CA PHE A 23 3.14 17.94 -5.16
C PHE A 23 3.49 16.45 -5.38
N LEU A 24 2.83 15.55 -4.66
CA LEU A 24 2.99 14.10 -4.78
C LEU A 24 2.64 13.63 -6.19
N PHE A 25 1.46 13.99 -6.69
CA PHE A 25 0.97 13.62 -8.00
C PHE A 25 1.89 14.14 -9.12
N SER A 26 2.35 15.39 -9.00
CA SER A 26 3.32 15.96 -9.95
C SER A 26 4.64 15.17 -9.97
N THR A 27 5.08 14.67 -8.80
CA THR A 27 6.31 13.88 -8.68
C THR A 27 6.15 12.49 -9.29
N ASN A 28 4.99 11.85 -9.11
CA ASN A 28 4.67 10.55 -9.74
C ASN A 28 4.53 10.68 -11.27
N ILE A 29 3.93 11.78 -11.76
CA ILE A 29 3.88 12.06 -13.20
C ILE A 29 5.30 12.27 -13.76
N TYR A 30 6.12 13.05 -13.06
CA TYR A 30 7.51 13.30 -13.48
C TYR A 30 8.32 12.02 -13.63
N SER A 31 8.19 11.07 -12.68
CA SER A 31 8.88 9.78 -12.77
C SER A 31 8.38 8.93 -13.93
N ALA A 32 7.08 8.95 -14.24
CA ALA A 32 6.48 8.19 -15.35
C ALA A 32 7.04 8.60 -16.73
N PHE A 33 7.51 9.84 -16.88
CA PHE A 33 8.11 10.33 -18.13
C PHE A 33 9.63 10.09 -18.23
N LYS A 34 10.29 9.52 -17.21
CA LYS A 34 11.72 9.26 -17.26
C LYS A 34 12.05 7.94 -17.95
N PRO A 35 13.06 7.90 -18.84
CA PRO A 35 13.70 6.65 -19.24
C PRO A 35 14.23 5.99 -17.96
N TYR A 36 13.79 4.76 -17.66
CA TYR A 36 14.05 4.07 -16.38
C TYR A 36 13.32 4.66 -15.15
N GLY A 37 12.14 5.26 -15.33
CA GLY A 37 11.30 5.76 -14.24
C GLY A 37 10.93 4.72 -13.16
N PHE A 38 11.08 3.43 -13.47
CA PHE A 38 10.87 2.30 -12.55
C PHE A 38 12.15 1.81 -11.86
N GLY A 39 13.27 2.52 -12.05
CA GLY A 39 14.56 2.21 -11.43
C GLY A 39 15.36 1.13 -12.17
N ARG A 40 16.40 0.63 -11.50
CA ARG A 40 17.25 -0.47 -11.99
C ARG A 40 16.46 -1.78 -12.03
N ASP A 41 16.61 -2.52 -13.12
CA ASP A 41 16.05 -3.87 -13.25
C ASP A 41 16.86 -4.92 -12.45
N THR A 42 16.16 -5.72 -11.66
CA THR A 42 16.69 -6.70 -10.71
C THR A 42 15.93 -8.02 -10.80
N TYR A 43 16.39 -9.04 -10.08
CA TYR A 43 15.70 -10.33 -9.98
C TYR A 43 14.39 -10.29 -9.17
N PHE A 44 14.06 -9.16 -8.55
CA PHE A 44 12.79 -8.96 -7.84
C PHE A 44 11.85 -8.01 -8.58
N THR A 45 12.33 -7.32 -9.62
CA THR A 45 11.55 -6.31 -10.33
C THR A 45 10.31 -6.94 -10.98
N PRO A 46 9.09 -6.45 -10.72
CA PRO A 46 7.90 -6.92 -11.40
C PRO A 46 7.76 -6.28 -12.79
N ALA A 47 6.84 -6.81 -13.60
CA ALA A 47 6.49 -6.23 -14.89
C ALA A 47 6.08 -4.75 -14.76
N SER A 48 6.41 -3.94 -15.77
CA SER A 48 6.25 -2.48 -15.71
C SER A 48 4.82 -2.02 -15.43
N TYR A 49 3.80 -2.78 -15.87
CA TYR A 49 2.40 -2.45 -15.62
C TYR A 49 2.03 -2.48 -14.14
N VAL A 50 2.79 -3.19 -13.29
CA VAL A 50 2.52 -3.26 -11.85
C VAL A 50 2.67 -1.89 -11.19
N PHE A 51 3.55 -1.05 -11.72
CA PHE A 51 3.75 0.31 -11.22
C PHE A 51 2.56 1.23 -11.45
N TYR A 52 1.59 0.87 -12.31
CA TYR A 52 0.30 1.58 -12.41
C TYR A 52 -0.56 1.46 -11.15
N THR A 53 -0.14 0.69 -10.15
CA THR A 53 -0.67 0.76 -8.78
C THR A 53 -0.62 2.19 -8.23
N TRP A 54 0.41 2.98 -8.59
CA TRP A 54 0.46 4.39 -8.25
C TRP A 54 -0.71 5.19 -8.82
N THR A 55 -1.10 4.94 -10.07
CA THR A 55 -2.23 5.64 -10.69
C THR A 55 -3.52 5.38 -9.93
N LEU A 56 -3.75 4.14 -9.49
CA LEU A 56 -4.91 3.81 -8.66
C LEU A 56 -4.88 4.54 -7.31
N ILE A 57 -3.73 4.53 -6.63
CA ILE A 57 -3.52 5.24 -5.36
C ILE A 57 -3.77 6.75 -5.56
N ASP A 58 -3.21 7.35 -6.61
CA ASP A 58 -3.34 8.78 -6.90
C ASP A 58 -4.79 9.19 -7.17
N ILE A 59 -5.57 8.37 -7.90
CA ILE A 59 -7.01 8.62 -8.13
C ILE A 59 -7.77 8.58 -6.80
N LEU A 60 -7.48 7.61 -5.94
CA LEU A 60 -8.15 7.49 -4.64
C LEU A 60 -7.72 8.62 -3.68
N LEU A 61 -6.47 9.07 -3.73
CA LEU A 61 -5.98 10.22 -2.98
C LEU A 61 -6.55 11.54 -3.50
N LEU A 62 -6.82 11.67 -4.80
CA LEU A 62 -7.60 12.79 -5.31
C LEU A 62 -9.01 12.77 -4.70
N GLY A 63 -9.62 11.59 -4.67
CA GLY A 63 -10.87 11.35 -3.97
C GLY A 63 -10.81 11.76 -2.49
N TYR A 64 -9.77 11.36 -1.76
CA TYR A 64 -9.51 11.78 -0.37
C TYR A 64 -9.47 13.30 -0.21
N VAL A 65 -8.68 13.98 -1.06
CA VAL A 65 -8.47 15.43 -1.00
C VAL A 65 -9.74 16.20 -1.34
N ILE A 66 -10.64 15.64 -2.14
CA ILE A 66 -11.97 16.21 -2.39
C ILE A 66 -12.92 15.89 -1.23
N TYR A 67 -12.93 14.64 -0.78
CA TYR A 67 -13.83 14.12 0.24
C TYR A 67 -13.65 14.80 1.60
N GLN A 68 -12.43 15.26 1.95
CA GLN A 68 -12.17 15.97 3.21
C GLN A 68 -12.97 17.28 3.43
N PHE A 69 -13.62 17.79 2.38
CA PHE A 69 -14.48 18.98 2.45
C PHE A 69 -15.95 18.66 2.75
N PHE A 70 -16.31 17.38 2.88
CA PHE A 70 -17.66 16.92 3.21
C PHE A 70 -17.77 16.60 4.71
N ASP A 71 -18.95 16.86 5.30
CA ASP A 71 -19.19 16.68 6.73
C ASP A 71 -18.95 15.23 7.21
N ASP A 72 -19.31 14.24 6.38
CA ASP A 72 -19.15 12.81 6.67
C ASP A 72 -17.68 12.40 6.86
N SER A 73 -16.74 13.15 6.30
CA SER A 73 -15.31 12.82 6.30
C SER A 73 -14.55 13.28 7.55
N ALA A 74 -15.14 14.19 8.35
CA ALA A 74 -14.39 15.01 9.31
C ALA A 74 -13.56 14.15 10.27
N GLU A 75 -14.18 13.19 10.96
CA GLU A 75 -13.52 12.38 11.99
C GLU A 75 -12.39 11.49 11.45
N ALA A 76 -12.59 10.90 10.27
CA ALA A 76 -11.60 10.02 9.68
C ALA A 76 -10.44 10.81 9.03
N VAL A 77 -10.72 12.00 8.49
CA VAL A 77 -9.69 12.96 8.04
C VAL A 77 -8.85 13.45 9.22
N HIS A 78 -9.47 13.72 10.38
CA HIS A 78 -8.75 14.04 11.61
C HIS A 78 -7.79 12.93 12.03
N GLY A 79 -8.17 11.68 11.83
CA GLY A 79 -7.33 10.52 12.13
C GLY A 79 -6.04 10.44 11.32
N ILE A 80 -6.05 11.00 10.11
CA ILE A 80 -4.82 11.12 9.31
C ILE A 80 -4.04 12.37 9.73
N GLY A 81 -4.73 13.50 9.85
CA GLY A 81 -4.13 14.76 10.27
C GLY A 81 -2.93 15.15 9.40
N TRP A 82 -1.89 15.70 10.04
CA TRP A 82 -0.65 16.12 9.39
C TRP A 82 0.20 14.96 8.84
N ARG A 83 -0.16 13.70 9.11
CA ARG A 83 0.60 12.54 8.62
C ARG A 83 0.59 12.49 7.10
N PHE A 84 -0.50 12.87 6.44
CA PHE A 84 -0.54 12.90 4.96
C PHE A 84 0.51 13.84 4.38
N ALA A 85 0.66 15.04 4.95
CA ALA A 85 1.68 16.00 4.54
C ALA A 85 3.10 15.42 4.66
N ILE A 86 3.41 14.80 5.81
CA ILE A 86 4.72 14.17 6.07
C ILE A 86 4.97 13.03 5.07
N ILE A 87 3.99 12.13 4.91
CA ILE A 87 4.07 11.00 3.98
C ILE A 87 4.32 11.51 2.55
N GLY A 88 3.56 12.51 2.09
CA GLY A 88 3.68 13.03 0.73
C GLY A 88 5.04 13.65 0.45
N ILE A 89 5.61 14.41 1.40
CA ILE A 89 6.96 14.97 1.29
C ILE A 89 8.01 13.87 1.24
N LEU A 90 7.95 12.90 2.16
CA LEU A 90 8.89 11.77 2.18
C LEU A 90 8.81 10.96 0.89
N ASN A 91 7.60 10.73 0.37
CA ASN A 91 7.42 9.98 -0.87
C ASN A 91 7.92 10.73 -2.10
N ALA A 92 7.71 12.04 -2.17
CA ALA A 92 8.24 12.84 -3.27
C ALA A 92 9.79 12.82 -3.29
N ILE A 93 10.41 12.93 -2.10
CA ILE A 93 11.87 12.78 -1.98
C ILE A 93 12.29 11.38 -2.41
N PHE A 94 11.63 10.33 -1.92
CA PHE A 94 11.86 8.94 -2.32
C PHE A 94 11.85 8.78 -3.84
N VAL A 95 10.78 9.21 -4.50
CA VAL A 95 10.63 9.07 -5.96
C VAL A 95 11.78 9.78 -6.67
N HIS A 96 12.10 11.02 -6.27
CA HIS A 96 13.19 11.77 -6.88
C HIS A 96 14.55 11.07 -6.75
N VAL A 97 14.91 10.61 -5.55
CA VAL A 97 16.22 9.95 -5.33
C VAL A 97 16.28 8.57 -5.97
N PHE A 98 15.14 7.86 -6.06
CA PHE A 98 15.05 6.55 -6.70
C PHE A 98 15.25 6.65 -8.21
N VAL A 99 14.53 7.55 -8.89
CA VAL A 99 14.65 7.71 -10.36
C VAL A 99 15.96 8.33 -10.81
N THR A 100 16.66 9.03 -9.91
CA THR A 100 18.01 9.56 -10.16
C THR A 100 19.12 8.56 -9.81
N GLY A 101 18.78 7.35 -9.35
CA GLY A 101 19.72 6.26 -9.10
C GLY A 101 20.45 6.32 -7.76
N HIS A 102 20.05 7.18 -6.82
CA HIS A 102 20.64 7.31 -5.49
C HIS A 102 20.09 6.23 -4.53
N TYR A 103 20.37 4.95 -4.81
CA TYR A 103 19.69 3.82 -4.16
C TYR A 103 19.89 3.70 -2.64
N ILE A 104 21.01 4.17 -2.07
CA ILE A 104 21.20 4.20 -0.61
C ILE A 104 20.17 5.14 0.02
N VAL A 105 20.06 6.36 -0.51
CA VAL A 105 19.11 7.36 -0.02
C VAL A 105 17.68 6.91 -0.31
N ALA A 106 17.43 6.31 -1.48
CA ALA A 106 16.14 5.77 -1.84
C ALA A 106 15.68 4.67 -0.87
N PHE A 107 16.57 3.75 -0.48
CA PHE A 107 16.22 2.69 0.48
C PHE A 107 15.86 3.26 1.85
N ILE A 108 16.61 4.26 2.34
CA ILE A 108 16.29 4.96 3.59
C ILE A 108 14.92 5.62 3.49
N PHE A 109 14.66 6.38 2.43
CA PHE A 109 13.38 7.08 2.26
C PHE A 109 12.21 6.13 2.01
N ALA A 110 12.41 4.99 1.34
CA ALA A 110 11.39 3.94 1.22
C ALA A 110 10.98 3.42 2.61
N GLY A 111 11.96 3.20 3.51
CA GLY A 111 11.69 2.82 4.90
C GLY A 111 10.94 3.90 5.68
N LEU A 112 11.32 5.17 5.51
CA LEU A 112 10.61 6.30 6.13
C LEU A 112 9.18 6.46 5.63
N VAL A 113 8.95 6.28 4.32
CA VAL A 113 7.62 6.26 3.72
C VAL A 113 6.81 5.11 4.29
N ALA A 114 7.36 3.89 4.29
CA ALA A 114 6.67 2.71 4.83
C ALA A 114 6.27 2.92 6.29
N ALA A 115 7.21 3.34 7.14
CA ALA A 115 6.93 3.62 8.55
C ALA A 115 5.84 4.69 8.73
N SER A 116 5.93 5.80 7.98
CA SER A 116 4.97 6.90 8.07
C SER A 116 3.57 6.47 7.61
N VAL A 117 3.47 5.76 6.48
CA VAL A 117 2.21 5.22 5.98
C VAL A 117 1.63 4.18 6.94
N SER A 118 2.47 3.31 7.54
CA SER A 118 2.02 2.39 8.59
C SER A 118 1.37 3.11 9.76
N THR A 119 1.92 4.26 10.20
CA THR A 119 1.29 5.02 11.29
C THR A 119 -0.11 5.52 10.92
N ALA A 120 -0.31 6.00 9.69
CA ALA A 120 -1.62 6.41 9.21
C ALA A 120 -2.57 5.21 9.11
N TYR A 121 -2.11 4.13 8.48
CA TYR A 121 -2.87 2.89 8.29
C TYR A 121 -3.36 2.27 9.61
N TYR A 122 -2.45 2.07 10.58
CA TYR A 122 -2.83 1.50 11.87
C TYR A 122 -3.64 2.47 12.73
N SER A 123 -3.41 3.78 12.63
CA SER A 123 -4.24 4.77 13.32
C SER A 123 -5.69 4.72 12.81
N LEU A 124 -5.88 4.69 11.48
CA LEU A 124 -7.21 4.56 10.87
C LEU A 124 -7.88 3.25 11.31
N ALA A 125 -7.16 2.13 11.24
CA ALA A 125 -7.73 0.83 11.58
C ALA A 125 -8.07 0.67 13.07
N ALA A 126 -7.37 1.35 13.98
CA ALA A 126 -7.55 1.20 15.42
C ALA A 126 -8.48 2.25 16.04
N HIS A 127 -8.52 3.48 15.52
CA HIS A 127 -9.20 4.60 16.17
C HIS A 127 -10.29 5.26 15.31
N HIS A 128 -10.31 5.03 14.00
CA HIS A 128 -11.20 5.73 13.08
C HIS A 128 -11.89 4.75 12.14
N HIS A 129 -12.82 3.94 12.66
CA HIS A 129 -13.58 3.00 11.84
C HIS A 129 -14.43 3.72 10.79
N SER A 130 -14.49 3.16 9.59
CA SER A 130 -15.31 3.68 8.49
C SER A 130 -16.79 3.70 8.86
N ARG A 131 -17.45 4.85 8.68
CA ARG A 131 -18.89 5.04 8.97
C ARG A 131 -19.73 5.07 7.71
N SER A 132 -19.14 5.43 6.58
CA SER A 132 -19.79 5.49 5.28
C SER A 132 -18.97 4.79 4.20
N LEU A 133 -19.62 4.52 3.06
CA LEU A 133 -18.92 4.07 1.85
C LEU A 133 -17.85 5.10 1.42
N GLY A 134 -18.12 6.39 1.63
CA GLY A 134 -17.17 7.48 1.34
C GLY A 134 -15.90 7.35 2.17
N ASP A 135 -16.01 7.08 3.48
CA ASP A 135 -14.86 6.84 4.34
C ASP A 135 -14.08 5.60 3.89
N THR A 136 -14.79 4.51 3.57
CA THR A 136 -14.15 3.27 3.09
C THR A 136 -13.35 3.57 1.82
N LEU A 137 -13.97 4.21 0.83
CA LEU A 137 -13.42 4.39 -0.51
C LEU A 137 -12.33 5.47 -0.56
N PHE A 138 -12.52 6.59 0.13
CA PHE A 138 -11.65 7.76 0.02
C PHE A 138 -10.73 7.96 1.21
N ILE A 139 -10.87 7.21 2.31
CA ILE A 139 -9.98 7.33 3.46
C ILE A 139 -9.27 6.01 3.73
N HIS A 140 -10.00 4.90 3.91
CA HIS A 140 -9.35 3.62 4.24
C HIS A 140 -8.66 2.97 3.05
N LEU A 141 -9.33 2.94 1.89
CA LEU A 141 -8.83 2.26 0.71
C LEU A 141 -7.48 2.81 0.21
N PRO A 142 -7.31 4.13 -0.03
CA PRO A 142 -6.02 4.66 -0.50
C PRO A 142 -4.87 4.35 0.45
N PHE A 143 -5.08 4.47 1.77
CA PHE A 143 -4.03 4.23 2.76
C PHE A 143 -3.73 2.74 2.98
N SER A 144 -4.71 1.85 2.79
CA SER A 144 -4.46 0.40 2.74
C SER A 144 -3.61 0.01 1.53
N LEU A 145 -3.99 0.47 0.33
CA LEU A 145 -3.23 0.23 -0.90
C LEU A 145 -1.82 0.80 -0.80
N TRP A 146 -1.68 2.03 -0.29
CA TRP A 146 -0.38 2.67 -0.13
C TRP A 146 0.48 1.97 0.93
N HIS A 147 -0.10 1.48 2.02
CA HIS A 147 0.66 0.73 3.01
C HIS A 147 1.24 -0.55 2.41
N ALA A 148 0.43 -1.35 1.70
CA ALA A 148 0.91 -2.54 0.99
C ALA A 148 1.96 -2.18 -0.07
N TRP A 149 1.72 -1.14 -0.86
CA TRP A 149 2.67 -0.69 -1.88
C TRP A 149 4.00 -0.21 -1.27
N SER A 150 3.98 0.47 -0.12
CA SER A 150 5.19 0.95 0.54
C SER A 150 6.13 -0.18 0.96
N ILE A 151 5.59 -1.35 1.33
CA ILE A 151 6.37 -2.57 1.60
C ILE A 151 7.12 -3.00 0.33
N VAL A 152 6.43 -2.96 -0.82
CA VAL A 152 7.01 -3.30 -2.12
C VAL A 152 8.10 -2.31 -2.50
N LEU A 153 7.92 -1.01 -2.24
CA LEU A 153 8.94 0.02 -2.48
C LEU A 153 10.22 -0.22 -1.67
N VAL A 154 10.09 -0.65 -0.40
CA VAL A 154 11.24 -1.02 0.44
C VAL A 154 12.00 -2.18 -0.18
N LEU A 155 11.29 -3.23 -0.63
CA LEU A 155 11.92 -4.39 -1.27
C LEU A 155 12.58 -4.02 -2.60
N ILE A 156 11.88 -3.33 -3.50
CA ILE A 156 12.44 -2.86 -4.78
C ILE A 156 13.70 -2.02 -4.53
N SER A 157 13.66 -1.10 -3.57
CA SER A 157 14.82 -0.26 -3.23
C SER A 157 15.96 -1.07 -2.65
N GLY A 158 15.67 -2.07 -1.81
CA GLY A 158 16.66 -2.98 -1.24
C GLY A 158 17.35 -3.80 -2.32
N PHE A 159 16.58 -4.40 -3.24
CA PHE A 159 17.16 -5.13 -4.37
C PHE A 159 17.95 -4.22 -5.30
N ALA A 160 17.47 -3.00 -5.59
CA ALA A 160 18.22 -2.04 -6.41
C ALA A 160 19.57 -1.63 -5.77
N LEU A 161 19.60 -1.54 -4.44
CA LEU A 161 20.80 -1.20 -3.67
C LEU A 161 21.79 -2.37 -3.58
N PHE A 162 21.32 -3.56 -3.19
CA PHE A 162 22.18 -4.69 -2.84
C PHE A 162 22.44 -5.67 -3.98
N THR A 163 21.65 -5.63 -5.05
CA THR A 163 21.84 -6.52 -6.21
C THR A 163 22.34 -5.76 -7.42
N HIS A 164 23.38 -6.31 -8.04
CA HIS A 164 23.89 -5.80 -9.30
C HIS A 164 22.97 -6.33 -10.41
N GLY A 165 22.51 -5.42 -11.26
CA GLY A 165 21.33 -5.61 -12.11
C GLY A 165 21.39 -6.79 -13.08
N HIS A 166 20.23 -7.02 -13.70
CA HIS A 166 19.86 -8.14 -14.57
C HIS A 166 20.62 -8.22 -15.92
N HIS A 167 21.93 -7.93 -15.95
CA HIS A 167 22.70 -7.90 -17.19
C HIS A 167 23.59 -9.15 -17.32
N LYS A 168 23.06 -10.12 -18.09
CA LYS A 168 23.78 -11.19 -18.81
C LYS A 168 24.26 -12.42 -18.04
N SER A 169 24.00 -12.55 -16.74
CA SER A 169 24.34 -13.76 -15.96
C SER A 169 23.11 -14.41 -15.36
N HIS A 170 23.13 -15.73 -15.13
CA HIS A 170 22.09 -16.38 -14.31
C HIS A 170 22.19 -15.89 -12.86
N PRO A 171 21.07 -15.78 -12.12
CA PRO A 171 21.10 -15.37 -10.73
C PRO A 171 21.94 -16.36 -9.91
N SER A 172 22.76 -15.82 -8.99
CA SER A 172 23.48 -16.65 -8.03
C SER A 172 22.48 -17.38 -7.12
N VAL A 173 22.91 -18.48 -6.49
CA VAL A 173 22.10 -19.19 -5.49
C VAL A 173 21.65 -18.24 -4.38
N LEU A 174 22.54 -17.36 -3.92
CA LEU A 174 22.24 -16.38 -2.89
C LEU A 174 21.17 -15.37 -3.35
N SER A 175 21.25 -14.90 -4.61
CA SER A 175 20.24 -14.03 -5.20
C SER A 175 18.87 -14.70 -5.23
N ARG A 176 18.80 -15.97 -5.67
CA ARG A 176 17.54 -16.74 -5.66
C ARG A 176 16.97 -16.87 -4.26
N VAL A 177 17.79 -17.20 -3.26
CA VAL A 177 17.34 -17.35 -1.87
C VAL A 177 16.74 -16.04 -1.34
N PHE A 178 17.39 -14.89 -1.59
CA PHE A 178 16.86 -13.60 -1.14
C PHE A 178 15.56 -13.21 -1.86
N VAL A 179 15.47 -13.45 -3.17
CA VAL A 179 14.24 -13.16 -3.93
C VAL A 179 13.09 -14.06 -3.47
N LEU A 180 13.31 -15.36 -3.32
CA LEU A 180 12.30 -16.28 -2.79
C LEU A 180 11.87 -15.91 -1.36
N ALA A 181 12.80 -15.47 -0.51
CA ALA A 181 12.47 -14.99 0.82
C ALA A 181 11.59 -13.73 0.78
N ALA A 182 11.86 -12.81 -0.17
CA ALA A 182 11.05 -11.62 -0.37
C ALA A 182 9.65 -11.97 -0.92
N GLU A 183 9.55 -12.89 -1.87
CA GLU A 183 8.26 -13.40 -2.40
C GLU A 183 7.44 -14.11 -1.32
N ALA A 184 8.09 -14.96 -0.51
CA ALA A 184 7.45 -15.60 0.64
C ALA A 184 6.97 -14.58 1.66
N PHE A 185 7.78 -13.56 1.95
CA PHE A 185 7.39 -12.46 2.81
C PHE A 185 6.18 -11.68 2.26
N LEU A 186 6.16 -11.35 0.96
CA LEU A 186 5.00 -10.72 0.32
C LEU A 186 3.75 -11.59 0.40
N THR A 187 3.90 -12.89 0.16
CA THR A 187 2.79 -13.87 0.22
C THR A 187 2.20 -13.95 1.63
N LEU A 188 3.05 -14.13 2.63
CA LEU A 188 2.63 -14.19 4.04
C LEU A 188 2.01 -12.87 4.48
N THR A 189 2.54 -11.74 4.02
CA THR A 189 1.96 -10.43 4.31
C THR A 189 0.57 -10.29 3.66
N ALA A 190 0.40 -10.70 2.40
CA ALA A 190 -0.91 -10.68 1.72
C ALA A 190 -1.96 -11.53 2.45
N ILE A 191 -1.56 -12.71 2.92
CA ILE A 191 -2.39 -13.56 3.78
C ILE A 191 -2.70 -12.82 5.09
N GLY A 192 -1.71 -12.20 5.72
CA GLY A 192 -1.90 -11.39 6.93
C GLY A 192 -2.95 -10.29 6.77
N TYR A 193 -2.95 -9.58 5.64
CA TYR A 193 -4.00 -8.61 5.30
C TYR A 193 -5.39 -9.28 5.19
N ALA A 194 -5.50 -10.36 4.44
CA ALA A 194 -6.77 -11.07 4.20
C ALA A 194 -7.35 -11.78 5.45
N PHE A 195 -6.51 -12.08 6.45
CA PHE A 195 -6.89 -12.75 7.70
C PHE A 195 -6.91 -11.84 8.92
N ARG A 196 -6.65 -10.53 8.76
CA ARG A 196 -6.67 -9.56 9.86
C ARG A 196 -8.02 -9.50 10.59
N SER A 197 -9.12 -9.70 9.86
CA SER A 197 -10.48 -9.83 10.40
C SER A 197 -11.26 -10.87 9.61
N ARG A 198 -12.55 -11.04 9.91
CA ARG A 198 -13.45 -11.92 9.15
C ARG A 198 -13.48 -11.50 7.68
N GLU A 199 -13.71 -10.23 7.43
CA GLU A 199 -13.71 -9.60 6.11
C GLU A 199 -12.30 -9.44 5.54
N GLY A 200 -11.30 -9.22 6.40
CA GLY A 200 -9.92 -8.94 6.01
C GLY A 200 -9.75 -7.55 5.39
N ASP A 201 -8.51 -7.19 5.11
CA ASP A 201 -8.17 -5.99 4.33
C ASP A 201 -7.82 -6.41 2.90
N VAL A 202 -8.86 -6.51 2.08
CA VAL A 202 -8.80 -6.97 0.69
C VAL A 202 -7.84 -6.12 -0.13
N ALA A 203 -7.83 -4.80 0.08
CA ALA A 203 -7.12 -3.86 -0.77
C ALA A 203 -5.61 -4.06 -0.67
N GLY A 204 -5.07 -4.10 0.55
CA GLY A 204 -3.66 -4.37 0.77
C GLY A 204 -3.27 -5.76 0.25
N ALA A 205 -4.10 -6.78 0.48
CA ALA A 205 -3.86 -8.13 -0.01
C ALA A 205 -3.80 -8.21 -1.55
N VAL A 206 -4.70 -7.50 -2.25
CA VAL A 206 -4.74 -7.45 -3.72
C VAL A 206 -3.47 -6.81 -4.30
N VAL A 207 -2.95 -5.73 -3.69
CA VAL A 207 -1.70 -5.10 -4.16
C VAL A 207 -0.53 -6.06 -4.10
N LEU A 208 -0.36 -6.78 -2.99
CA LEU A 208 0.74 -7.73 -2.85
C LEU A 208 0.58 -8.94 -3.78
N THR A 209 -0.65 -9.42 -3.95
CA THR A 209 -0.99 -10.48 -4.92
C THR A 209 -0.66 -10.03 -6.35
N TRP A 210 -1.01 -8.81 -6.72
CA TRP A 210 -0.73 -8.23 -8.03
C TRP A 210 0.76 -8.12 -8.32
N VAL A 211 1.56 -7.76 -7.30
CA VAL A 211 3.02 -7.70 -7.41
C VAL A 211 3.60 -9.09 -7.66
N LEU A 212 3.16 -10.11 -6.92
CA LEU A 212 3.62 -11.50 -7.13
C LEU A 212 3.33 -11.97 -8.56
N TYR A 213 2.15 -11.66 -9.10
CA TYR A 213 1.84 -11.94 -10.50
C TYR A 213 2.79 -11.22 -11.48
N GLY A 214 3.07 -9.94 -11.25
CA GLY A 214 4.01 -9.21 -12.10
C GLY A 214 5.45 -9.69 -12.03
N ILE A 215 5.89 -10.22 -10.87
CA ILE A 215 7.19 -10.88 -10.76
C ILE A 215 7.19 -12.16 -11.62
N PHE A 216 6.13 -12.98 -11.53
CA PHE A 216 5.99 -14.18 -12.38
C PHE A 216 6.02 -13.85 -13.89
N ASP A 217 5.38 -12.75 -14.32
CA ASP A 217 5.34 -12.37 -15.73
C ASP A 217 6.71 -11.84 -16.24
N HIS A 218 7.42 -11.08 -15.41
CA HIS A 218 8.68 -10.43 -15.81
C HIS A 218 9.89 -11.36 -15.74
N GLN A 219 9.96 -12.19 -14.69
CA GLN A 219 11.16 -12.96 -14.38
C GLN A 219 11.35 -14.15 -15.32
N ARG A 220 12.61 -14.40 -15.71
CA ARG A 220 13.00 -15.47 -16.65
C ARG A 220 13.69 -16.66 -16.01
N ASP A 221 14.17 -16.52 -14.77
CA ASP A 221 14.71 -17.64 -14.00
C ASP A 221 13.57 -18.48 -13.44
N ASP A 222 13.53 -19.78 -13.77
CA ASP A 222 12.41 -20.66 -13.43
C ASP A 222 12.14 -20.72 -11.92
N VAL A 223 13.20 -20.71 -11.09
CA VAL A 223 13.05 -20.81 -9.63
C VAL A 223 12.32 -19.58 -9.08
N ILE A 224 12.73 -18.39 -9.49
CA ILE A 224 12.10 -17.12 -9.09
C ILE A 224 10.69 -17.03 -9.68
N ARG A 225 10.57 -17.29 -10.98
CA ARG A 225 9.30 -17.20 -11.71
C ARG A 225 8.23 -18.07 -11.09
N TYR A 226 8.51 -19.36 -10.87
CA TYR A 226 7.52 -20.28 -10.29
C TYR A 226 7.37 -20.12 -8.78
N GLY A 227 8.38 -19.59 -8.08
CA GLY A 227 8.26 -19.12 -6.70
C GLY A 227 7.19 -18.02 -6.58
N ALA A 228 7.28 -17.00 -7.42
CA ALA A 228 6.31 -15.92 -7.50
C ALA A 228 4.92 -16.41 -7.88
N LEU A 229 4.81 -17.38 -8.81
CA LEU A 229 3.52 -17.98 -9.18
C LEU A 229 2.88 -18.73 -8.00
N ALA A 230 3.67 -19.52 -7.25
CA ALA A 230 3.18 -20.21 -6.07
C ALA A 230 2.68 -19.20 -5.01
N GLY A 231 3.46 -18.15 -4.76
CA GLY A 231 3.06 -17.05 -3.88
C GLY A 231 1.77 -16.37 -4.33
N PHE A 232 1.66 -16.05 -5.62
CA PHE A 232 0.47 -15.46 -6.23
C PHE A 232 -0.77 -16.33 -6.01
N ILE A 233 -0.70 -17.63 -6.25
CA ILE A 233 -1.84 -18.54 -6.07
C ILE A 233 -2.29 -18.56 -4.60
N LEU A 234 -1.34 -18.69 -3.66
CA LEU A 234 -1.66 -18.68 -2.23
C LEU A 234 -2.29 -17.36 -1.77
N ALA A 235 -1.73 -16.23 -2.21
CA ALA A 235 -2.25 -14.91 -1.90
C ALA A 235 -3.63 -14.68 -2.54
N LEU A 236 -3.85 -15.14 -3.77
CA LEU A 236 -5.13 -15.06 -4.46
C LEU A 236 -6.22 -15.83 -3.73
N LEU A 237 -5.93 -17.04 -3.24
CA LEU A 237 -6.89 -17.80 -2.42
C LEU A 237 -7.29 -17.02 -1.15
N ALA A 238 -6.33 -16.35 -0.51
CA ALA A 238 -6.60 -15.52 0.65
C ALA A 238 -7.47 -14.29 0.29
N VAL A 239 -7.20 -13.64 -0.84
CA VAL A 239 -8.03 -12.55 -1.38
C VAL A 239 -9.45 -13.02 -1.68
N VAL A 240 -9.62 -14.18 -2.31
CA VAL A 240 -10.95 -14.76 -2.62
C VAL A 240 -11.72 -15.05 -1.33
N LYS A 241 -11.07 -15.61 -0.29
CA LYS A 241 -11.67 -15.75 1.04
C LYS A 241 -12.15 -14.40 1.56
N SER A 242 -11.28 -13.39 1.52
CA SER A 242 -11.57 -12.04 2.03
C SER A 242 -12.80 -11.46 1.33
N LEU A 243 -12.82 -11.47 -0.01
CA LEU A 243 -13.94 -11.03 -0.84
C LEU A 243 -15.24 -11.78 -0.54
N TYR A 244 -15.19 -13.10 -0.37
CA TYR A 244 -16.36 -13.92 -0.04
C TYR A 244 -17.00 -13.45 1.28
N PHE A 245 -16.19 -13.21 2.32
CA PHE A 245 -16.70 -12.72 3.60
C PHE A 245 -17.17 -11.26 3.54
N THR A 246 -16.54 -10.41 2.72
CA THR A 246 -16.96 -9.01 2.53
C THR A 246 -18.31 -8.89 1.81
N PHE A 247 -18.54 -9.68 0.76
CA PHE A 247 -19.67 -9.47 -0.16
C PHE A 247 -20.78 -10.52 -0.08
N VAL A 248 -20.47 -11.77 0.29
CA VAL A 248 -21.43 -12.89 0.24
C VAL A 248 -21.90 -13.29 1.63
N ALA A 249 -20.99 -13.41 2.60
CA ALA A 249 -21.33 -13.86 3.95
C ALA A 249 -21.91 -12.76 4.86
N ARG A 250 -22.19 -11.56 4.31
CA ARG A 250 -22.76 -10.41 5.05
C ARG A 250 -24.16 -10.70 5.60
N ASP A 251 -24.91 -11.60 4.95
CA ASP A 251 -26.34 -11.81 5.21
C ASP A 251 -26.72 -13.08 6.02
N GLY A 252 -25.77 -13.76 6.69
CA GLY A 252 -26.15 -14.98 7.42
C GLY A 252 -25.12 -15.63 8.35
N GLY A 253 -24.14 -14.88 8.83
CA GLY A 253 -23.01 -15.45 9.57
C GLY A 253 -23.11 -15.31 11.08
N VAL A 254 -23.50 -16.40 11.76
CA VAL A 254 -23.33 -16.66 13.21
C VAL A 254 -22.08 -15.96 13.78
N SER A 255 -22.30 -15.17 14.83
CA SER A 255 -21.26 -14.66 15.71
C SER A 255 -20.55 -15.85 16.34
N LEU A 256 -19.37 -16.18 15.85
CA LEU A 256 -18.45 -17.03 16.59
C LEU A 256 -17.85 -16.11 17.66
N GLY A 257 -18.49 -16.15 18.83
CA GLY A 257 -18.20 -15.28 19.95
C GLY A 257 -16.70 -15.21 20.23
N ASN A 258 -16.17 -14.00 20.17
CA ASN A 258 -14.88 -13.63 20.76
C ASN A 258 -14.85 -12.15 21.19
N ASP A 259 -16.00 -11.48 21.25
CA ASP A 259 -16.10 -10.09 21.73
C ASP A 259 -16.11 -9.99 23.26
N ASP A 260 -16.35 -11.11 23.97
CA ASP A 260 -16.32 -11.14 25.44
C ASP A 260 -14.90 -11.23 26.03
N GLU A 261 -13.92 -11.71 25.25
CA GLU A 261 -12.52 -11.89 25.74
C GLU A 261 -11.69 -10.59 25.71
N ARG A 262 -12.23 -9.51 25.10
CA ARG A 262 -11.59 -8.18 25.04
C ARG A 262 -12.27 -7.13 25.92
N ARG A 263 -13.07 -7.56 26.91
CA ARG A 263 -13.52 -6.62 27.94
C ARG A 263 -12.35 -6.33 28.87
N PRO A 264 -11.93 -5.06 29.05
CA PRO A 264 -10.99 -4.75 30.11
C PRO A 264 -11.61 -5.20 31.43
N LEU A 265 -10.88 -5.99 32.21
CA LEU A 265 -11.27 -6.35 33.57
C LEU A 265 -11.26 -5.06 34.40
N VAL A 266 -12.41 -4.40 34.46
CA VAL A 266 -12.65 -3.32 35.41
C VAL A 266 -13.09 -4.00 36.71
N ALA A 267 -12.18 -4.01 37.69
CA ALA A 267 -12.51 -4.18 39.09
C ALA A 267 -12.54 -2.80 39.75
#